data_AF-A0A146K6A8-F1
#
_entry.id   AF-A0A146K6A8-F1
#
_cell.length_a   1.000
_cell.length_b   1.000
_cell.length_c   1.000
_cell.angle_alpha   90.00
_cell.angle_beta   90.00
_cell.angle_gamma   90.00
#
_symmetry.space_group_name_H-M   'P 1'
#
loop_
_entity.id
_entity.type
_entity.pdbx_description
1 polymer ?
#
loop_
_entity_poly.entity_id
_entity_poly.type
_entity_poly.pdbx_seq_one_letter_code
_entity_poly.pdbx_strand_id
1 'polypeptide(L)'
;EKQQKASKQAKQDIRSGNKTFDLAKTPENFPDWYDAIMDAAEIVDRRYPVKGCPIMRPYGFYMHNAIMREVEDRYADIGVHQALFPTTIPESFLNKEADHIKGFGAECFWIEKAGNDVLEEKLALRPTSETAMYFMFNKWVQSFRDLPLKIHQTVTVFRYETKNTKPLIRVREIPWNEAHTCHSTKEEALQMMESYWKLCMDVFEQELCFTGKKLQRAPWDKFAGAEHTEVLDVVMPCGRVLQTAGIHFLGQKFAKVFDISFLDQNNAKQFAEMTCCGVSTRVLACALSIHGDNKGLVLPPLIAQFQVVLIPCGGKKESEVMEPLRDLMKKLQQKKIRVTLDDSKQSMGEKLYYWEMKGAPIRIELGPRDLQNNKFILVCRDQLEKQTFELANIVEVVQEQLQLMKERMRAKAVQFHQDRETVCKTMEEVVEVITKKGGFAKIPFFSMGEGAKEAEEIIKNKCGGAEIRGYWPDEVCENQVCVVTAKPATVWAYVARAY
;
A
#
# COMPACT_ATOMS: atom_id res chain seq x y z
N GLU A 1 6.19 -35.68 6.52
CA GLU A 1 7.55 -35.15 6.78
C GLU A 1 8.46 -35.03 5.55
N LYS A 2 8.68 -36.08 4.73
CA LYS A 2 9.54 -35.99 3.52
C LYS A 2 9.07 -34.93 2.50
N GLN A 3 7.77 -34.82 2.23
CA GLN A 3 7.21 -33.77 1.36
C GLN A 3 7.36 -32.35 1.94
N GLN A 4 7.22 -32.18 3.26
CA GLN A 4 7.45 -30.90 3.93
C GLN A 4 8.94 -30.49 3.90
N LYS A 5 9.86 -31.44 4.08
CA LYS A 5 11.31 -31.20 3.94
C LYS A 5 11.68 -30.85 2.49
N ALA A 6 11.12 -31.55 1.50
CA ALA A 6 11.33 -31.25 0.08
C ALA A 6 10.77 -29.87 -0.32
N SER A 7 9.58 -29.51 0.19
CA SER A 7 8.98 -28.18 -0.02
C SER A 7 9.81 -27.06 0.62
N LYS A 8 10.33 -27.27 1.85
CA LYS A 8 11.22 -26.30 2.52
C LYS A 8 12.55 -26.11 1.78
N GLN A 9 13.17 -27.20 1.30
CA GLN A 9 14.40 -27.14 0.53
C GLN A 9 14.17 -26.40 -0.80
N ALA A 10 13.10 -26.71 -1.54
CA ALA A 10 12.77 -26.02 -2.79
C ALA A 10 12.55 -24.51 -2.58
N LYS A 11 11.89 -24.11 -1.47
CA LYS A 11 11.71 -22.70 -1.10
C LYS A 11 13.05 -22.01 -0.79
N GLN A 12 13.96 -22.70 -0.10
CA GLN A 12 15.29 -22.18 0.18
C GLN A 12 16.17 -22.10 -1.08
N ASP A 13 16.05 -23.06 -1.99
CA ASP A 13 16.75 -23.07 -3.28
C ASP A 13 16.28 -21.91 -4.18
N ILE A 14 14.98 -21.60 -4.20
CA ILE A 14 14.44 -20.42 -4.92
C ILE A 14 14.96 -19.12 -4.30
N ARG A 15 14.91 -18.99 -2.95
CA ARG A 15 15.41 -17.80 -2.25
C ARG A 15 16.91 -17.58 -2.40
N SER A 16 17.68 -18.65 -2.60
CA SER A 16 19.13 -18.58 -2.82
C SER A 16 19.51 -18.43 -4.30
N GLY A 17 18.53 -18.39 -5.22
CA GLY A 17 18.78 -18.27 -6.67
C GLY A 17 19.26 -19.57 -7.33
N ASN A 18 19.25 -20.70 -6.62
CA ASN A 18 19.68 -22.00 -7.12
C ASN A 18 18.60 -22.71 -7.96
N LYS A 19 17.36 -22.23 -7.93
CA LYS A 19 16.23 -22.72 -8.76
C LYS A 19 15.37 -21.58 -9.28
N THR A 20 14.75 -21.82 -10.42
CA THR A 20 13.74 -20.94 -11.00
C THR A 20 12.52 -20.81 -10.08
N PHE A 21 12.01 -19.59 -9.97
CA PHE A 21 10.80 -19.22 -9.26
C PHE A 21 9.60 -19.77 -10.02
N ASP A 22 9.03 -20.83 -9.48
CA ASP A 22 7.75 -21.37 -9.91
C ASP A 22 7.03 -21.86 -8.65
N LEU A 23 6.13 -21.02 -8.14
CA LEU A 23 5.46 -21.27 -6.88
C LEU A 23 4.00 -20.86 -6.97
N ALA A 24 3.09 -21.81 -6.82
CA ALA A 24 1.66 -21.55 -6.94
C ALA A 24 1.19 -20.48 -5.93
N LYS A 25 0.55 -19.41 -6.41
CA LYS A 25 0.01 -18.33 -5.57
C LYS A 25 -1.43 -18.64 -5.14
N THR A 26 -1.60 -19.64 -4.27
CA THR A 26 -2.88 -19.95 -3.62
C THR A 26 -2.99 -19.27 -2.25
N PRO A 27 -4.19 -19.17 -1.64
CA PRO A 27 -4.35 -18.57 -0.32
C PRO A 27 -3.45 -19.19 0.76
N GLU A 28 -3.28 -20.51 0.73
CA GLU A 28 -2.51 -21.28 1.71
C GLU A 28 -1.00 -21.08 1.52
N ASN A 29 -0.55 -20.97 0.27
CA ASN A 29 0.86 -20.86 -0.08
C ASN A 29 1.32 -19.39 -0.24
N PHE A 30 0.41 -18.42 -0.18
CA PHE A 30 0.71 -16.99 -0.33
C PHE A 30 1.81 -16.48 0.62
N PRO A 31 1.87 -16.84 1.92
CA PRO A 31 2.94 -16.37 2.80
C PRO A 31 4.34 -16.75 2.30
N ASP A 32 4.48 -17.96 1.75
CA ASP A 32 5.73 -18.48 1.21
C ASP A 32 6.04 -17.91 -0.17
N TRP A 33 5.04 -17.78 -1.04
CA TRP A 33 5.14 -17.07 -2.32
C TRP A 33 5.66 -15.65 -2.11
N TYR A 34 5.07 -14.93 -1.16
CA TYR A 34 5.43 -13.56 -0.85
C TYR A 34 6.89 -13.45 -0.39
N ASP A 35 7.30 -14.28 0.57
CA ASP A 35 8.68 -14.25 1.06
C ASP A 35 9.68 -14.63 -0.05
N ALA A 36 9.36 -15.64 -0.86
CA ALA A 36 10.24 -16.06 -1.94
C ALA A 36 10.38 -14.99 -3.04
N ILE A 37 9.30 -14.29 -3.41
CA ILE A 37 9.36 -13.29 -4.48
C ILE A 37 10.05 -12.00 -4.05
N MET A 38 9.95 -11.63 -2.76
CA MET A 38 10.70 -10.50 -2.19
C MET A 38 12.21 -10.69 -2.37
N ASP A 39 12.69 -11.91 -2.14
CA ASP A 39 14.11 -12.27 -2.26
C ASP A 39 14.50 -12.48 -3.73
N ALA A 40 13.76 -13.32 -4.48
CA ALA A 40 14.08 -13.70 -5.85
C ALA A 40 14.03 -12.52 -6.83
N ALA A 41 13.06 -11.60 -6.67
CA ALA A 41 12.98 -10.39 -7.48
C ALA A 41 13.86 -9.25 -6.94
N GLU A 42 14.61 -9.48 -5.87
CA GLU A 42 15.52 -8.52 -5.25
C GLU A 42 14.81 -7.21 -4.86
N ILE A 43 13.63 -7.33 -4.23
CA ILE A 43 12.83 -6.19 -3.78
C ILE A 43 13.39 -5.65 -2.46
N VAL A 44 13.69 -6.56 -1.53
CA VAL A 44 14.28 -6.25 -0.23
C VAL A 44 15.41 -7.22 0.11
N ASP A 45 16.25 -6.84 1.07
CA ASP A 45 17.19 -7.74 1.72
C ASP A 45 16.90 -7.80 3.22
N ARG A 46 16.43 -8.97 3.67
CA ARG A 46 16.07 -9.24 5.07
C ARG A 46 17.27 -9.60 5.95
N ARG A 47 18.47 -9.75 5.36
CA ARG A 47 19.68 -10.17 6.08
C ARG A 47 20.31 -9.04 6.89
N TYR A 48 19.82 -7.80 6.75
CA TYR A 48 20.25 -6.70 7.61
C TYR A 48 20.02 -7.08 9.08
N PRO A 49 21.03 -6.97 9.96
CA PRO A 49 21.02 -7.58 11.29
C PRO A 49 20.19 -6.79 12.32
N VAL A 50 19.13 -6.10 11.88
CA VAL A 50 18.15 -5.44 12.74
C VAL A 50 16.76 -5.96 12.34
N LYS A 51 16.12 -6.68 13.28
CA LYS A 51 14.76 -7.21 13.08
C LYS A 51 13.85 -6.09 12.56
N GLY A 52 13.07 -6.38 11.52
CA GLY A 52 12.06 -5.46 11.00
C GLY A 52 12.61 -4.26 10.22
N CYS A 53 13.90 -4.17 9.94
CA CYS A 53 14.51 -3.09 9.15
C CYS A 53 15.18 -3.67 7.88
N PRO A 54 14.42 -4.23 6.93
CA PRO A 54 15.01 -4.76 5.71
C PRO A 54 15.56 -3.64 4.82
N ILE A 55 16.65 -3.89 4.10
CA ILE A 55 17.13 -2.96 3.07
C ILE A 55 16.14 -3.03 1.90
N MET A 56 15.68 -1.90 1.39
CA MET A 56 14.96 -1.86 0.12
C MET A 56 15.98 -1.77 -1.03
N ARG A 57 16.09 -2.84 -1.83
CA ARG A 57 17.07 -2.93 -2.92
C ARG A 57 16.61 -2.07 -4.11
N PRO A 58 17.48 -1.76 -5.10
CA PRO A 58 17.14 -0.81 -6.17
C PRO A 58 15.83 -1.09 -6.89
N TYR A 59 15.52 -2.36 -7.17
CA TYR A 59 14.29 -2.75 -7.86
C TYR A 59 13.04 -2.45 -7.01
N GLY A 60 13.07 -2.77 -5.71
CA GLY A 60 11.98 -2.47 -4.79
C GLY A 60 11.86 -0.98 -4.44
N PHE A 61 13.00 -0.30 -4.28
CA PHE A 61 13.01 1.13 -3.95
C PHE A 61 12.49 1.98 -5.11
N TYR A 62 12.80 1.62 -6.35
CA TYR A 62 12.18 2.26 -7.52
C TYR A 62 10.64 2.22 -7.41
N MET A 63 10.07 1.05 -7.11
CA MET A 63 8.62 0.88 -7.02
C MET A 63 8.02 1.74 -5.91
N HIS A 64 8.61 1.71 -4.70
CA HIS A 64 8.13 2.51 -3.58
C HIS A 64 8.25 4.00 -3.85
N ASN A 65 9.38 4.45 -4.37
CA ASN A 65 9.61 5.84 -4.71
C ASN A 65 8.67 6.33 -5.83
N ALA A 66 8.34 5.50 -6.82
CA ALA A 66 7.36 5.84 -7.84
C ALA A 66 5.96 6.07 -7.25
N ILE A 67 5.54 5.25 -6.27
CA ILE A 67 4.27 5.44 -5.56
C ILE A 67 4.30 6.73 -4.74
N MET A 68 5.37 6.97 -3.97
CA MET A 68 5.44 8.16 -3.11
C MET A 68 5.48 9.43 -3.96
N ARG A 69 6.18 9.46 -5.10
CA ARG A 69 6.16 10.59 -6.03
C ARG A 69 4.78 10.87 -6.61
N GLU A 70 4.07 9.83 -7.03
CA GLU A 70 2.69 9.99 -7.52
C GLU A 70 1.77 10.56 -6.43
N VAL A 71 1.95 10.15 -5.17
CA VAL A 71 1.23 10.70 -4.02
C VAL A 71 1.60 12.16 -3.78
N GLU A 72 2.89 12.50 -3.84
CA GLU A 72 3.40 13.88 -3.69
C GLU A 72 2.87 14.81 -4.79
N ASP A 73 2.89 14.38 -6.05
CA ASP A 73 2.39 15.14 -7.19
C ASP A 73 0.89 15.42 -7.03
N ARG A 74 0.10 14.43 -6.64
CA ARG A 74 -1.35 14.62 -6.40
C ARG A 74 -1.65 15.47 -5.17
N TYR A 75 -0.80 15.46 -4.16
CA TYR A 75 -0.91 16.39 -3.04
C TYR A 75 -0.67 17.83 -3.48
N ALA A 76 0.33 18.05 -4.33
CA ALA A 76 0.61 19.36 -4.89
C ALA A 76 -0.57 19.90 -5.72
N ASP A 77 -1.24 19.04 -6.50
CA ASP A 77 -2.43 19.42 -7.30
C ASP A 77 -3.60 19.94 -6.44
N ILE A 78 -3.70 19.52 -5.18
CA ILE A 78 -4.75 19.95 -4.23
C ILE A 78 -4.24 20.95 -3.18
N GLY A 79 -3.05 21.51 -3.39
CA GLY A 79 -2.45 22.54 -2.52
C GLY A 79 -1.99 22.03 -1.15
N VAL A 80 -1.61 20.75 -1.03
CA VAL A 80 -0.94 20.22 0.16
C VAL A 80 0.56 20.24 -0.13
N HIS A 81 1.31 21.02 0.64
CA HIS A 81 2.72 21.32 0.31
C HIS A 81 3.70 20.43 1.07
N GLN A 82 4.77 20.00 0.40
CA GLN A 82 5.78 19.17 1.04
C GLN A 82 6.59 19.97 2.07
N ALA A 83 6.78 19.39 3.25
CA ALA A 83 7.67 19.87 4.31
C ALA A 83 8.54 18.71 4.80
N LEU A 84 9.54 19.01 5.64
CA LEU A 84 10.37 17.99 6.27
C LEU A 84 10.60 18.34 7.74
N PHE A 85 10.02 17.54 8.63
CA PHE A 85 10.26 17.64 10.07
C PHE A 85 11.41 16.72 10.50
N PRO A 86 12.13 17.07 11.59
CA PRO A 86 13.14 16.20 12.19
C PRO A 86 12.59 14.82 12.56
N THR A 87 13.46 13.80 12.54
CA THR A 87 13.11 12.44 12.95
C THR A 87 12.89 12.30 14.45
N THR A 88 13.59 13.11 15.24
CA THR A 88 13.57 13.04 16.70
C THR A 88 12.48 13.93 17.29
N ILE A 89 11.70 13.38 18.20
CA ILE A 89 10.65 14.09 18.96
C ILE A 89 11.06 14.12 20.44
N PRO A 90 11.11 15.29 21.09
CA PRO A 90 11.35 15.36 22.54
C PRO A 90 10.29 14.60 23.33
N GLU A 91 10.70 13.93 24.41
CA GLU A 91 9.79 13.19 25.30
C GLU A 91 8.64 14.08 25.81
N SER A 92 8.93 15.34 26.14
CA SER A 92 7.94 16.34 26.58
C SER A 92 6.85 16.62 25.54
N PHE A 93 7.16 16.53 24.24
CA PHE A 93 6.20 16.76 23.17
C PHE A 93 5.28 15.57 23.01
N LEU A 94 5.87 14.37 22.99
CA LEU A 94 5.11 13.13 22.91
C LEU A 94 4.15 13.02 24.10
N ASN A 95 4.58 13.48 25.28
CA ASN A 95 3.83 13.43 26.53
C ASN A 95 2.63 14.40 26.64
N LYS A 96 2.36 15.23 25.63
CA LYS A 96 1.25 16.20 25.68
C LYS A 96 -0.14 15.60 25.47
N GLU A 97 -0.28 14.52 24.71
CA GLU A 97 -1.59 13.91 24.39
C GLU A 97 -1.67 12.50 25.00
N ALA A 98 -2.47 12.36 26.06
CA ALA A 98 -2.52 11.16 26.91
C ALA A 98 -2.95 9.88 26.16
N ASP A 99 -3.88 9.98 25.20
CA ASP A 99 -4.38 8.82 24.47
C ASP A 99 -3.40 8.38 23.38
N HIS A 100 -2.70 9.32 22.76
CA HIS A 100 -1.65 9.13 21.77
C HIS A 100 -0.46 8.43 22.40
N ILE A 101 -0.02 8.85 23.60
CA ILE A 101 1.03 8.16 24.35
C ILE A 101 0.60 6.75 24.73
N LYS A 102 -0.64 6.56 25.21
CA LYS A 102 -1.15 5.22 25.54
C LYS A 102 -1.15 4.31 24.30
N GLY A 103 -1.41 4.87 23.11
CA GLY A 103 -1.38 4.16 21.84
C GLY A 103 0.05 3.81 21.35
N PHE A 104 1.01 4.72 21.48
CA PHE A 104 2.33 4.60 20.86
C PHE A 104 3.51 4.40 21.81
N GLY A 105 3.35 4.60 23.12
CA GLY A 105 4.45 4.62 24.08
C GLY A 105 5.24 3.32 24.14
N ALA A 106 4.56 2.17 24.02
CA ALA A 106 5.20 0.86 23.95
C ALA A 106 5.91 0.58 22.60
N GLU A 107 5.66 1.40 21.58
CA GLU A 107 6.24 1.27 20.23
C GLU A 107 7.41 2.23 19.99
N CYS A 108 7.71 3.15 20.91
CA CYS A 108 8.75 4.16 20.71
C CYS A 108 10.17 3.60 20.90
N PHE A 109 11.07 3.98 19.99
CA PHE A 109 12.50 3.87 20.21
C PHE A 109 13.00 5.16 20.86
N TRP A 110 13.80 5.03 21.92
CA TRP A 110 14.36 6.16 22.66
C TRP A 110 15.85 6.30 22.42
N ILE A 111 16.27 7.52 22.11
CA ILE A 111 17.66 7.96 22.13
C ILE A 111 17.89 8.62 23.48
N GLU A 112 18.77 8.03 24.29
CA GLU A 112 19.10 8.52 25.64
C GLU A 112 20.51 9.10 25.73
N LYS A 113 21.35 8.90 24.70
CA LYS A 113 22.75 9.33 24.69
C LYS A 113 23.17 9.90 23.34
N ALA A 114 24.07 10.88 23.37
CA ALA A 114 24.83 11.35 22.22
C ALA A 114 26.32 11.07 22.47
N GLY A 115 26.89 10.12 21.73
CA GLY A 115 28.21 9.59 22.07
C GLY A 115 28.21 8.95 23.46
N ASN A 116 29.00 9.49 24.39
CA ASN A 116 29.07 9.01 25.77
C ASN A 116 28.17 9.79 26.74
N ASP A 117 27.67 10.95 26.34
CA ASP A 117 26.91 11.84 27.21
C ASP A 117 25.43 11.46 27.23
N VAL A 118 24.84 11.47 28.42
CA VAL A 118 23.39 11.29 28.60
C VAL A 118 22.70 12.59 28.21
N LEU A 119 21.66 12.49 27.39
CA LEU A 119 20.87 13.65 26.98
C LEU A 119 20.08 14.20 28.18
N GLU A 120 19.97 15.53 28.25
CA GLU A 120 19.13 16.21 29.26
C GLU A 120 17.66 15.78 29.16
N GLU A 121 17.20 15.54 27.93
CA GLU A 121 15.87 15.03 27.61
C GLU A 121 15.97 13.89 26.60
N LYS A 122 15.20 12.82 26.78
CA LYS A 122 15.15 11.71 25.82
C LYS A 122 14.50 12.16 24.52
N LEU A 123 14.99 11.62 23.41
CA LEU A 123 14.42 11.85 22.09
C LEU A 123 13.82 10.56 21.55
N ALA A 124 12.53 10.55 21.23
CA ALA A 124 11.89 9.45 20.52
C ALA A 124 12.22 9.51 19.03
N LEU A 125 12.50 8.37 18.39
CA LEU A 125 12.34 8.27 16.94
C LEU A 125 10.84 8.28 16.63
N ARG A 126 10.38 9.19 15.75
CA ARG A 126 8.96 9.39 15.44
C ARG A 126 8.21 8.07 15.14
N PRO A 127 7.22 7.66 15.97
CA PRO A 127 6.29 6.59 15.57
C PRO A 127 5.23 7.09 14.57
N THR A 128 5.01 8.41 14.61
CA THR A 128 4.18 9.28 13.79
C THR A 128 4.48 10.73 14.19
N SER A 129 4.14 11.74 13.38
CA SER A 129 4.66 13.10 13.56
C SER A 129 3.69 14.12 14.17
N GLU A 130 2.49 13.73 14.61
CA GLU A 130 1.47 14.66 15.14
C GLU A 130 2.03 15.59 16.21
N THR A 131 2.66 15.05 17.25
CA THR A 131 3.12 15.86 18.39
C THR A 131 4.22 16.86 18.03
N ALA A 132 5.09 16.51 17.07
CA ALA A 132 6.12 17.40 16.55
C ALA A 132 5.53 18.48 15.63
N MET A 133 4.65 18.09 14.71
CA MET A 133 4.04 19.00 13.73
C MET A 133 3.09 19.98 14.41
N TYR A 134 2.29 19.51 15.35
CA TYR A 134 1.25 20.31 16.00
C TYR A 134 1.82 21.32 16.98
N PHE A 135 2.98 21.02 17.58
CA PHE A 135 3.76 22.03 18.29
C PHE A 135 4.15 23.21 17.39
N MET A 136 4.51 22.93 16.13
CA MET A 136 4.85 23.98 15.16
C MET A 136 3.62 24.65 14.55
N PHE A 137 2.53 23.92 14.33
CA PHE A 137 1.27 24.50 13.84
C PHE A 137 0.72 25.57 14.76
N ASN A 138 0.85 25.40 16.09
CA ASN A 138 0.53 26.48 17.03
C ASN A 138 1.27 27.77 16.67
N LYS A 139 2.57 27.68 16.35
CA LYS A 139 3.37 28.87 16.02
C LYS A 139 3.03 29.48 14.66
N TRP A 140 2.58 28.67 13.71
CA TRP A 140 2.31 29.11 12.34
C TRP A 140 0.88 29.58 12.11
N VAL A 141 -0.08 29.09 12.89
CA VAL A 141 -1.49 29.46 12.81
C VAL A 141 -1.79 30.47 13.91
N GLN A 142 -2.10 31.71 13.53
CA GLN A 142 -2.43 32.80 14.46
C GLN A 142 -3.70 33.56 14.04
N SER A 143 -3.99 33.62 12.73
CA SER A 143 -5.15 34.28 12.14
C SER A 143 -5.85 33.36 11.14
N PHE A 144 -7.13 33.63 10.86
CA PHE A 144 -7.86 32.95 9.78
C PHE A 144 -7.16 33.04 8.42
N ARG A 145 -6.26 34.03 8.23
CA ARG A 145 -5.46 34.21 7.01
C ARG A 145 -4.35 33.17 6.84
N ASP A 146 -3.96 32.50 7.92
CA ASP A 146 -2.96 31.43 7.90
C ASP A 146 -3.59 30.08 7.54
N LEU A 147 -4.92 30.04 7.37
CA LEU A 147 -5.71 28.84 7.08
C LEU A 147 -6.27 28.88 5.65
N PRO A 148 -6.44 27.72 5.00
CA PRO A 148 -6.05 26.40 5.49
C PRO A 148 -4.53 26.17 5.42
N LEU A 149 -3.94 25.62 6.48
CA LEU A 149 -2.56 25.15 6.47
C LEU A 149 -2.57 23.69 6.04
N LYS A 150 -1.87 23.36 4.94
CA LYS A 150 -1.85 22.01 4.39
C LYS A 150 -0.45 21.55 4.06
N ILE A 151 0.06 20.54 4.76
CA ILE A 151 1.40 20.02 4.51
C ILE A 151 1.46 18.49 4.50
N HIS A 152 2.46 17.94 3.83
CA HIS A 152 2.79 16.52 3.90
C HIS A 152 4.31 16.30 3.94
N GLN A 153 4.74 15.10 4.32
CA GLN A 153 6.14 14.70 4.24
C GLN A 153 6.27 13.22 3.87
N THR A 154 7.31 12.88 3.10
CA THR A 154 7.68 11.50 2.79
C THR A 154 8.94 11.16 3.58
N VAL A 155 8.81 10.28 4.58
CA VAL A 155 9.84 10.00 5.58
C VAL A 155 9.77 8.53 6.02
N THR A 156 10.65 8.13 6.95
CA THR A 156 10.51 6.90 7.71
C THR A 156 9.97 7.18 9.12
N VAL A 157 9.08 6.30 9.59
CA VAL A 157 8.64 6.24 10.99
C VAL A 157 9.04 4.93 11.64
N PHE A 158 9.10 4.94 12.97
CA PHE A 158 9.71 3.88 13.76
C PHE A 158 8.73 3.32 14.77
N ARG A 159 8.42 2.03 14.66
CA ARG A 159 7.55 1.30 15.59
C ARG A 159 8.26 0.04 16.06
N TYR A 160 8.46 -0.13 17.36
CA TYR A 160 9.21 -1.25 17.92
C TYR A 160 8.63 -2.62 17.53
N GLU A 161 7.32 -2.71 17.30
CA GLU A 161 6.57 -3.86 16.76
C GLU A 161 7.01 -5.22 17.33
N THR A 162 6.31 -5.64 18.37
CA THR A 162 6.60 -6.91 19.06
C THR A 162 6.19 -8.14 18.26
N LYS A 163 5.29 -7.99 17.27
CA LYS A 163 4.77 -9.10 16.46
C LYS A 163 5.74 -9.53 15.34
N ASN A 164 5.27 -10.46 14.51
CA ASN A 164 6.04 -11.07 13.42
C ASN A 164 6.21 -10.09 12.25
N THR A 165 7.42 -9.58 12.06
CA THR A 165 7.75 -8.67 10.96
C THR A 165 7.69 -9.37 9.60
N LYS A 166 7.10 -8.71 8.61
CA LYS A 166 7.05 -9.14 7.21
C LYS A 166 7.34 -7.93 6.32
N PRO A 167 8.30 -8.01 5.38
CA PRO A 167 8.69 -6.86 4.55
C PRO A 167 7.49 -6.15 3.93
N LEU A 168 7.53 -4.82 3.88
CA LEU A 168 6.48 -3.90 3.38
C LEU A 168 5.14 -3.93 4.13
N ILE A 169 4.74 -5.06 4.73
CA ILE A 169 3.46 -5.24 5.41
C ILE A 169 3.54 -4.81 6.87
N ARG A 170 4.59 -5.25 7.57
CA ARG A 170 4.81 -5.02 9.00
C ARG A 170 6.31 -4.96 9.29
N VAL A 171 6.84 -3.76 9.38
CA VAL A 171 8.27 -3.45 9.59
C VAL A 171 8.44 -2.47 10.74
N ARG A 172 9.65 -2.38 11.30
CA ARG A 172 9.98 -1.52 12.45
C ARG A 172 10.44 -0.13 12.02
N GLU A 173 11.02 -0.02 10.84
CA GLU A 173 11.26 1.24 10.14
C GLU A 173 10.37 1.24 8.89
N ILE A 174 9.44 2.18 8.81
CA ILE A 174 8.34 2.20 7.85
C ILE A 174 8.49 3.42 6.95
N PRO A 175 8.95 3.27 5.71
CA PRO A 175 8.85 4.31 4.71
C PRO A 175 7.37 4.61 4.40
N TRP A 176 7.00 5.88 4.51
CA TRP A 176 5.61 6.33 4.37
C TRP A 176 5.51 7.79 3.95
N ASN A 177 4.29 8.22 3.64
CA ASN A 177 3.93 9.62 3.53
C ASN A 177 2.80 9.92 4.53
N GLU A 178 2.93 11.04 5.23
CA GLU A 178 1.93 11.56 6.16
C GLU A 178 1.58 13.02 5.79
N ALA A 179 0.29 13.30 5.64
CA ALA A 179 -0.27 14.63 5.40
C ALA A 179 -1.03 15.11 6.64
N HIS A 180 -0.89 16.38 6.98
CA HIS A 180 -1.52 17.02 8.14
C HIS A 180 -2.03 18.40 7.74
N THR A 181 -3.27 18.71 8.14
CA THR A 181 -3.90 19.97 7.75
C THR A 181 -4.69 20.60 8.91
N CYS A 182 -4.76 21.93 8.89
CA CYS A 182 -5.60 22.75 9.77
C CYS A 182 -6.58 23.57 8.93
N HIS A 183 -7.83 23.61 9.37
CA HIS A 183 -8.92 24.30 8.70
C HIS A 183 -9.66 25.22 9.66
N SER A 184 -10.35 26.20 9.11
CA SER A 184 -11.11 27.16 9.90
C SER A 184 -12.47 26.61 10.33
N THR A 185 -13.03 25.68 9.55
CA THR A 185 -14.34 25.07 9.78
C THR A 185 -14.31 23.55 9.64
N LYS A 186 -15.35 22.89 10.19
CA LYS A 186 -15.48 21.43 10.12
C LYS A 186 -15.78 21.00 8.68
N GLU A 187 -16.53 21.80 7.94
CA GLU A 187 -16.89 21.58 6.55
C GLU A 187 -15.64 21.52 5.65
N GLU A 188 -14.71 22.47 5.83
CA GLU A 188 -13.42 22.47 5.12
C GLU A 188 -12.58 21.23 5.44
N ALA A 189 -12.54 20.82 6.71
CA ALA A 189 -11.83 19.62 7.14
C ALA A 189 -12.43 18.34 6.51
N LEU A 190 -13.76 18.23 6.43
CA LEU A 190 -14.43 17.10 5.79
C LEU A 190 -14.22 17.09 4.26
N GLN A 191 -14.22 18.24 3.59
CA GLN A 191 -13.85 18.34 2.17
C GLN A 191 -12.39 17.89 1.93
N MET A 192 -11.50 18.14 2.89
CA MET A 192 -10.12 17.63 2.83
C MET A 192 -10.07 16.11 2.93
N MET A 193 -10.92 15.49 3.75
CA MET A 193 -11.07 14.03 3.83
C MET A 193 -11.48 13.43 2.48
N GLU A 194 -12.45 14.04 1.80
CA GLU A 194 -12.87 13.64 0.46
C GLU A 194 -11.74 13.77 -0.58
N SER A 195 -10.94 14.84 -0.46
CA SER A 195 -9.78 15.07 -1.33
C SER A 195 -8.70 13.99 -1.12
N TYR A 196 -8.43 13.59 0.12
CA TYR A 196 -7.55 12.46 0.42
C TYR A 196 -8.08 11.16 -0.19
N TRP A 197 -9.39 10.92 -0.13
CA TRP A 197 -10.00 9.74 -0.73
C TRP A 197 -9.84 9.69 -2.22
N LYS A 198 -10.16 10.79 -2.92
CA LYS A 198 -9.97 10.90 -4.36
C LYS A 198 -8.52 10.61 -4.74
N LEU A 199 -7.57 11.21 -4.04
CA LEU A 199 -6.14 10.98 -4.25
C LEU A 199 -5.78 9.50 -4.07
N CYS A 200 -6.12 8.90 -2.92
CA CYS A 200 -5.78 7.51 -2.63
C CYS A 200 -6.38 6.55 -3.66
N MET A 201 -7.65 6.72 -4.01
CA MET A 201 -8.34 5.85 -4.96
C MET A 201 -7.80 6.02 -6.37
N ASP A 202 -7.46 7.24 -6.80
CA ASP A 202 -6.84 7.43 -8.10
C ASP A 202 -5.46 6.76 -8.16
N VAL A 203 -4.61 6.88 -7.13
CA VAL A 203 -3.32 6.17 -7.09
C VAL A 203 -3.53 4.65 -7.10
N PHE A 204 -4.41 4.13 -6.25
CA PHE A 204 -4.53 2.69 -6.03
C PHE A 204 -5.26 1.99 -7.18
N GLU A 205 -6.37 2.56 -7.66
CA GLU A 205 -7.17 1.96 -8.73
C GLU A 205 -6.68 2.37 -10.12
N GLN A 206 -6.38 3.66 -10.34
CA GLN A 206 -6.04 4.12 -11.67
C GLN A 206 -4.61 3.76 -12.04
N GLU A 207 -3.65 3.91 -11.12
CA GLU A 207 -2.24 3.66 -11.41
C GLU A 207 -1.73 2.29 -10.97
N LEU A 208 -2.14 1.81 -9.80
CA LEU A 208 -1.71 0.50 -9.26
C LEU A 208 -2.70 -0.63 -9.55
N CYS A 209 -3.82 -0.33 -10.18
CA CYS A 209 -4.81 -1.28 -10.68
C CYS A 209 -5.39 -2.22 -9.61
N PHE A 210 -5.47 -1.83 -8.34
CA PHE A 210 -6.14 -2.60 -7.30
C PHE A 210 -7.13 -1.76 -6.50
N THR A 211 -8.10 -2.42 -5.87
CA THR A 211 -9.14 -1.78 -5.06
C THR A 211 -9.16 -2.31 -3.63
N GLY A 212 -9.96 -1.69 -2.77
CA GLY A 212 -10.15 -2.08 -1.38
C GLY A 212 -11.49 -1.61 -0.84
N LYS A 213 -11.76 -1.92 0.43
CA LYS A 213 -13.00 -1.56 1.09
C LYS A 213 -12.83 -0.28 1.89
N LYS A 214 -13.55 0.78 1.48
CA LYS A 214 -13.69 2.02 2.25
C LYS A 214 -14.53 1.75 3.49
N LEU A 215 -13.99 2.01 4.68
CA LEU A 215 -14.67 1.79 5.96
C LEU A 215 -14.38 2.96 6.91
N GLN A 216 -15.37 3.34 7.72
CA GLN A 216 -15.14 4.01 8.98
C GLN A 216 -14.85 2.95 10.05
N ARG A 217 -13.73 3.11 10.77
CA ARG A 217 -13.34 2.23 11.88
C ARG A 217 -14.37 2.26 13.00
N ALA A 218 -14.49 1.13 13.67
CA ALA A 218 -15.26 1.04 14.90
C ALA A 218 -14.68 2.03 15.93
N PRO A 219 -15.51 2.68 16.78
CA PRO A 219 -15.03 3.71 17.71
C PRO A 219 -13.92 3.28 18.68
N TRP A 220 -13.82 1.99 18.98
CA TRP A 220 -12.79 1.43 19.86
C TRP A 220 -11.48 1.06 19.15
N ASP A 221 -11.43 1.09 17.82
CA ASP A 221 -10.24 0.82 16.98
C ASP A 221 -9.91 2.02 16.06
N LYS A 222 -10.39 3.23 16.41
CA LYS A 222 -10.01 4.46 15.71
C LYS A 222 -8.59 4.89 16.09
N PHE A 223 -8.00 5.76 15.26
CA PHE A 223 -6.71 6.36 15.56
C PHE A 223 -6.75 7.12 16.90
N ALA A 224 -5.71 6.95 17.71
CA ALA A 224 -5.59 7.56 19.02
C ALA A 224 -5.56 9.09 18.90
N GLY A 225 -6.65 9.73 19.36
CA GLY A 225 -6.83 11.18 19.27
C GLY A 225 -7.77 11.65 18.15
N ALA A 226 -8.22 10.76 17.27
CA ALA A 226 -9.18 11.12 16.21
C ALA A 226 -10.63 11.18 16.72
N GLU A 227 -11.46 12.03 16.09
CA GLU A 227 -12.92 11.99 16.26
C GLU A 227 -13.48 10.73 15.59
N HIS A 228 -13.14 10.53 14.32
CA HIS A 228 -13.35 9.27 13.59
C HIS A 228 -12.18 8.97 12.65
N THR A 229 -12.12 7.73 12.16
CA THR A 229 -11.06 7.25 11.28
C THR A 229 -11.68 6.49 10.13
N GLU A 230 -11.34 6.91 8.92
CA GLU A 230 -11.65 6.20 7.69
C GLU A 230 -10.41 5.46 7.18
N VAL A 231 -10.63 4.33 6.54
CA VAL A 231 -9.56 3.43 6.10
C VAL A 231 -9.91 2.76 4.80
N LEU A 232 -8.88 2.36 4.07
CA LEU A 232 -9.02 1.40 2.98
C LEU A 232 -8.43 0.05 3.42
N ASP A 233 -9.30 -0.93 3.63
CA ASP A 233 -8.88 -2.32 3.88
C ASP A 233 -8.86 -3.12 2.59
N VAL A 234 -7.67 -3.60 2.21
CA VAL A 234 -7.45 -4.35 0.97
C VAL A 234 -7.40 -5.84 1.29
N VAL A 235 -8.19 -6.66 0.59
CA VAL A 235 -8.10 -8.12 0.72
C VAL A 235 -6.81 -8.59 0.04
N MET A 236 -6.00 -9.36 0.75
CA MET A 236 -4.78 -9.97 0.22
C MET A 236 -5.07 -11.42 -0.22
N PRO A 237 -4.22 -12.04 -1.07
CA PRO A 237 -4.49 -13.39 -1.60
C PRO A 237 -4.69 -14.48 -0.55
N CYS A 238 -4.15 -14.34 0.67
CA CYS A 238 -4.40 -15.28 1.76
C CYS A 238 -5.76 -15.11 2.46
N GLY A 239 -6.62 -14.21 1.97
CA GLY A 239 -7.94 -13.93 2.56
C GLY A 239 -7.91 -13.07 3.82
N ARG A 240 -6.76 -12.53 4.22
CA ARG A 240 -6.66 -11.50 5.27
C ARG A 240 -6.77 -10.11 4.67
N VAL A 241 -7.17 -9.14 5.47
CA VAL A 241 -7.25 -7.72 5.05
C VAL A 241 -6.09 -6.91 5.59
N LEU A 242 -5.60 -5.99 4.77
CA LEU A 242 -4.49 -5.10 5.07
C LEU A 242 -4.97 -3.65 5.00
N GLN A 243 -4.96 -2.94 6.13
CA GLN A 243 -5.18 -1.49 6.13
C GLN A 243 -4.05 -0.82 5.36
N THR A 244 -4.41 -0.19 4.24
CA THR A 244 -3.46 0.31 3.25
C THR A 244 -3.42 1.84 3.20
N ALA A 245 -4.52 2.50 3.58
CA ALA A 245 -4.59 3.93 3.86
C ALA A 245 -5.33 4.17 5.19
N GLY A 246 -4.89 5.18 5.93
CA GLY A 246 -5.61 5.74 7.09
C GLY A 246 -5.86 7.22 6.86
N ILE A 247 -7.10 7.65 7.02
CA ILE A 247 -7.54 9.02 6.82
C ILE A 247 -8.36 9.40 8.06
N HIS A 248 -7.97 10.47 8.75
CA HIS A 248 -8.42 10.75 10.09
C HIS A 248 -9.00 12.15 10.18
N PHE A 249 -10.25 12.26 10.62
CA PHE A 249 -10.79 13.51 11.12
C PHE A 249 -10.43 13.62 12.60
N LEU A 250 -9.50 14.52 12.92
CA LEU A 250 -8.99 14.72 14.27
C LEU A 250 -9.87 15.69 15.07
N GLY A 251 -10.70 16.47 14.38
CA GLY A 251 -11.49 17.54 14.97
C GLY A 251 -10.58 18.55 15.68
N GLN A 252 -11.07 19.06 16.81
CA GLN A 252 -10.33 20.06 17.61
C GLN A 252 -9.51 19.45 18.76
N LYS A 253 -9.43 18.11 18.89
CA LYS A 253 -8.81 17.49 20.07
C LYS A 253 -7.33 17.87 20.18
N PHE A 254 -6.58 17.64 19.11
CA PHE A 254 -5.17 18.04 19.03
C PHE A 254 -4.98 19.55 19.06
N ALA A 255 -5.86 20.31 18.39
CA ALA A 255 -5.81 21.77 18.41
C ALA A 255 -5.92 22.33 19.84
N LYS A 256 -6.79 21.76 20.68
CA LYS A 256 -6.92 22.15 22.10
C LYS A 256 -5.70 21.76 22.93
N VAL A 257 -5.15 20.57 22.70
CA VAL A 257 -3.96 20.07 23.45
C VAL A 257 -2.70 20.87 23.11
N PHE A 258 -2.54 21.27 21.85
CA PHE A 258 -1.38 22.01 21.37
C PHE A 258 -1.61 23.53 21.28
N ASP A 259 -2.77 24.04 21.69
CA ASP A 259 -3.21 25.44 21.57
C ASP A 259 -3.12 26.01 20.14
N ILE A 260 -3.44 25.19 19.14
CA ILE A 260 -3.54 25.60 17.73
C ILE A 260 -4.86 26.35 17.56
N SER A 261 -4.76 27.66 17.67
CA SER A 261 -5.91 28.56 17.65
C SER A 261 -5.64 29.75 16.73
N PHE A 262 -6.71 30.37 16.25
CA PHE A 262 -6.63 31.51 15.36
C PHE A 262 -7.68 32.56 15.72
N LEU A 263 -7.41 33.81 15.37
CA LEU A 263 -8.43 34.86 15.36
C LEU A 263 -9.27 34.75 14.09
N ASP A 264 -10.59 34.60 14.25
CA ASP A 264 -11.54 34.64 13.15
C ASP A 264 -11.76 36.06 12.62
N GLN A 265 -12.63 36.23 11.62
CA GLN A 265 -12.92 37.53 11.01
C GLN A 265 -13.55 38.54 11.98
N ASN A 266 -14.09 38.07 13.11
CA ASN A 266 -14.67 38.88 14.18
C ASN A 266 -13.69 39.10 15.36
N ASN A 267 -12.42 38.74 15.18
CA ASN A 267 -11.39 38.73 16.24
C ASN A 267 -11.71 37.82 17.42
N ALA A 268 -12.55 36.79 17.24
CA ALA A 268 -12.78 35.78 18.27
C ALA A 268 -11.77 34.63 18.12
N LYS A 269 -11.28 34.13 19.26
CA LYS A 269 -10.34 32.99 19.30
C LYS A 269 -11.10 31.70 19.02
N GLN A 270 -10.72 31.00 17.95
CA GLN A 270 -11.25 29.69 17.56
C GLN A 270 -10.14 28.64 17.57
N PHE A 271 -10.48 27.36 17.73
CA PHE A 271 -9.55 26.24 17.56
C PHE A 271 -9.66 25.67 16.14
N ALA A 272 -8.52 25.31 15.55
CA ALA A 272 -8.51 24.73 14.20
C ALA A 272 -9.15 23.34 14.16
N GLU A 273 -9.84 23.04 13.06
CA GLU A 273 -10.31 21.70 12.74
C GLU A 273 -9.20 20.96 11.98
N MET A 274 -8.84 19.76 12.43
CA MET A 274 -7.64 19.08 11.95
C MET A 274 -7.94 17.76 11.26
N THR A 275 -7.13 17.43 10.24
CA THR A 275 -7.13 16.11 9.60
C THR A 275 -5.72 15.61 9.34
N CYS A 276 -5.55 14.30 9.24
CA CYS A 276 -4.34 13.70 8.72
C CYS A 276 -4.62 12.49 7.82
N CYS A 277 -3.67 12.17 6.93
CA CYS A 277 -3.72 11.02 6.04
C CYS A 277 -2.35 10.33 6.00
N GLY A 278 -2.34 9.00 6.08
CA GLY A 278 -1.13 8.19 6.04
C GLY A 278 -1.20 7.04 5.05
N VAL A 279 -0.17 6.91 4.21
CA VAL A 279 0.05 5.79 3.28
C VAL A 279 1.49 5.29 3.38
N SER A 280 1.69 3.97 3.35
CA SER A 280 3.01 3.37 3.61
C SER A 280 3.42 2.37 2.53
N THR A 281 4.55 1.70 2.74
CA THR A 281 4.99 0.52 1.96
C THR A 281 3.92 -0.58 1.77
N ARG A 282 2.85 -0.59 2.58
CA ARG A 282 1.69 -1.47 2.38
C ARG A 282 1.02 -1.30 1.02
N VAL A 283 1.02 -0.09 0.46
CA VAL A 283 0.49 0.18 -0.89
C VAL A 283 1.25 -0.66 -1.93
N LEU A 284 2.58 -0.67 -1.84
CA LEU A 284 3.42 -1.52 -2.69
C LEU A 284 3.15 -3.01 -2.42
N ALA A 285 3.02 -3.40 -1.14
CA ALA A 285 2.71 -4.79 -0.79
C ALA A 285 1.40 -5.27 -1.45
N CYS A 286 0.34 -4.45 -1.46
CA CYS A 286 -0.92 -4.75 -2.13
C CYS A 286 -0.75 -4.95 -3.63
N ALA A 287 -0.12 -3.98 -4.32
CA ALA A 287 0.08 -4.04 -5.77
C ALA A 287 0.84 -5.31 -6.20
N LEU A 288 1.95 -5.63 -5.52
CA LEU A 288 2.75 -6.83 -5.83
C LEU A 288 1.97 -8.12 -5.54
N SER A 289 1.24 -8.15 -4.43
CA SER A 289 0.54 -9.36 -3.98
C SER A 289 -0.68 -9.71 -4.81
N ILE A 290 -1.47 -8.71 -5.19
CA ILE A 290 -2.72 -8.91 -5.93
C ILE A 290 -2.41 -9.36 -7.35
N HIS A 291 -1.47 -8.67 -8.01
CA HIS A 291 -1.18 -8.90 -9.43
C HIS A 291 -0.27 -10.07 -9.71
N GLY A 292 0.67 -10.38 -8.81
CA GLY A 292 1.63 -11.47 -9.01
C GLY A 292 0.98 -12.83 -9.30
N ASP A 293 1.72 -13.73 -9.93
CA ASP A 293 1.25 -15.07 -10.30
C ASP A 293 2.29 -16.13 -9.96
N ASN A 294 2.11 -17.35 -10.47
CA ASN A 294 3.00 -18.48 -10.17
C ASN A 294 4.44 -18.26 -10.66
N LYS A 295 4.63 -17.42 -11.69
CA LYS A 295 5.93 -17.13 -12.30
C LYS A 295 6.65 -15.95 -11.64
N GLY A 296 5.95 -15.15 -10.83
CA GLY A 296 6.54 -14.04 -10.09
C GLY A 296 5.69 -12.78 -10.13
N LEU A 297 6.36 -11.63 -10.30
CA LEU A 297 5.70 -10.33 -10.31
C LEU A 297 4.93 -10.08 -11.61
N VAL A 298 3.87 -9.28 -11.52
CA VAL A 298 3.15 -8.67 -12.65
C VAL A 298 2.94 -7.22 -12.25
N LEU A 299 3.68 -6.28 -12.86
CA LEU A 299 3.76 -4.92 -12.36
C LEU A 299 2.84 -3.97 -13.14
N PRO A 300 2.03 -3.15 -12.47
CA PRO A 300 1.43 -1.98 -13.09
C PRO A 300 2.52 -1.07 -13.70
N PRO A 301 2.25 -0.41 -14.84
CA PRO A 301 3.25 0.42 -15.50
C PRO A 301 3.81 1.57 -14.66
N LEU A 302 3.13 2.06 -13.61
CA LEU A 302 3.66 3.08 -12.70
C LEU A 302 4.94 2.58 -12.00
N ILE A 303 4.90 1.37 -11.45
CA ILE A 303 5.96 0.84 -10.58
C ILE A 303 6.98 -0.04 -11.30
N ALA A 304 6.77 -0.35 -12.58
CA ALA A 304 7.76 -1.10 -13.38
C ALA A 304 8.99 -0.24 -13.68
N GLN A 305 10.18 -0.60 -13.16
CA GLN A 305 11.43 0.12 -13.47
C GLN A 305 11.67 0.17 -14.99
N PHE A 306 11.43 -0.96 -15.67
CA PHE A 306 11.40 -1.06 -17.12
C PHE A 306 10.01 -1.53 -17.52
N GLN A 307 9.29 -0.70 -18.27
CA GLN A 307 7.98 -1.01 -18.83
C GLN A 307 8.11 -1.95 -20.03
N VAL A 308 9.20 -1.79 -20.81
CA VAL A 308 9.51 -2.61 -21.96
C VAL A 308 10.90 -3.21 -21.83
N VAL A 309 11.02 -4.51 -22.07
CA VAL A 309 12.30 -5.20 -22.24
C VAL A 309 12.43 -5.63 -23.68
N LEU A 310 13.51 -5.19 -24.33
CA LEU A 310 13.89 -5.61 -25.67
C LEU A 310 14.79 -6.85 -25.57
N ILE A 311 14.43 -7.91 -26.28
CA ILE A 311 15.21 -9.14 -26.33
C ILE A 311 15.61 -9.42 -27.78
N PRO A 312 16.92 -9.43 -28.09
CA PRO A 312 17.39 -9.83 -29.39
C PRO A 312 17.23 -11.35 -29.57
N CYS A 313 16.77 -11.75 -30.75
CA CYS A 313 16.57 -13.15 -31.14
C CYS A 313 17.42 -13.49 -32.37
N GLY A 314 17.68 -14.78 -32.62
CA GLY A 314 18.31 -15.23 -33.88
C GLY A 314 19.64 -15.97 -33.72
N GLY A 315 20.06 -16.28 -32.50
CA GLY A 315 21.24 -17.12 -32.24
C GLY A 315 22.50 -16.51 -32.86
N LYS A 316 23.10 -17.20 -33.85
CA LYS A 316 24.31 -16.69 -34.52
C LYS A 316 24.11 -15.35 -35.26
N LYS A 317 22.88 -15.01 -35.60
CA LYS A 317 22.52 -13.77 -36.33
C LYS A 317 21.98 -12.67 -35.41
N GLU A 318 22.11 -12.82 -34.10
CA GLU A 318 21.62 -11.83 -33.13
C GLU A 318 22.25 -10.44 -33.32
N SER A 319 23.50 -10.39 -33.77
CA SER A 319 24.18 -9.11 -34.06
C SER A 319 23.48 -8.26 -35.13
N GLU A 320 22.71 -8.87 -36.04
CA GLU A 320 21.97 -8.17 -37.11
C GLU A 320 20.83 -7.29 -36.57
N VAL A 321 20.32 -7.57 -35.35
CA VAL A 321 19.18 -6.84 -34.76
C VAL A 321 19.59 -5.84 -33.67
N MET A 322 20.87 -5.77 -33.30
CA MET A 322 21.33 -4.95 -32.17
C MET A 322 21.17 -3.44 -32.39
N GLU A 323 21.62 -2.92 -33.54
CA GLU A 323 21.44 -1.51 -33.88
C GLU A 323 19.95 -1.15 -34.05
N PRO A 324 19.14 -1.94 -34.79
CA PRO A 324 17.69 -1.75 -34.81
C PRO A 324 17.05 -1.67 -33.41
N LEU A 325 17.40 -2.58 -32.50
CA LEU A 325 16.87 -2.55 -31.12
C LEU A 325 17.31 -1.30 -30.35
N ARG A 326 18.55 -0.84 -30.52
CA ARG A 326 19.03 0.41 -29.90
C ARG A 326 18.27 1.63 -30.42
N ASP A 327 17.93 1.65 -31.70
CA ASP A 327 17.13 2.72 -32.28
C ASP A 327 15.66 2.68 -31.80
N LEU A 328 15.07 1.48 -31.68
CA LEU A 328 13.74 1.31 -31.09
C LEU A 328 13.72 1.74 -29.62
N MET A 329 14.75 1.38 -28.85
CA MET A 329 14.92 1.83 -27.47
C MET A 329 14.89 3.35 -27.36
N LYS A 330 15.66 4.06 -28.20
CA LYS A 330 15.67 5.53 -28.23
C LYS A 330 14.29 6.11 -28.59
N LYS A 331 13.61 5.57 -29.60
CA LYS A 331 12.25 6.02 -30.00
C LYS A 331 11.24 5.92 -28.87
N LEU A 332 11.25 4.79 -28.15
CA LEU A 332 10.38 4.58 -26.99
C LEU A 332 10.75 5.50 -25.82
N GLN A 333 12.05 5.66 -25.53
CA GLN A 333 12.53 6.54 -24.47
C GLN A 333 12.20 8.02 -24.72
N GLN A 334 12.17 8.48 -25.98
CA GLN A 334 11.70 9.83 -26.35
C GLN A 334 10.24 10.09 -25.94
N LYS A 335 9.43 9.03 -25.79
CA LYS A 335 8.07 9.10 -25.27
C LYS A 335 7.98 8.84 -23.76
N LYS A 336 9.11 8.93 -23.06
CA LYS A 336 9.25 8.67 -21.61
C LYS A 336 8.89 7.24 -21.20
N ILE A 337 8.89 6.30 -22.14
CA ILE A 337 8.72 4.87 -21.84
C ILE A 337 10.04 4.34 -21.31
N ARG A 338 10.01 3.65 -20.17
CA ARG A 338 11.22 3.10 -19.56
C ARG A 338 11.55 1.77 -20.21
N VAL A 339 12.64 1.74 -20.97
CA VAL A 339 13.04 0.57 -21.77
C VAL A 339 14.41 0.09 -21.33
N THR A 340 14.62 -1.24 -21.34
CA THR A 340 15.96 -1.83 -21.30
C THR A 340 16.15 -2.81 -22.46
N LEU A 341 17.41 -3.01 -22.85
CA LEU A 341 17.84 -4.04 -23.78
C LEU A 341 18.56 -5.13 -22.97
N ASP A 342 18.16 -6.39 -23.12
CA ASP A 342 18.88 -7.53 -22.54
C ASP A 342 19.82 -8.15 -23.58
N ASP A 343 21.04 -7.62 -23.63
CA ASP A 343 22.16 -8.11 -24.45
C ASP A 343 23.06 -9.10 -23.71
N SER A 344 22.59 -9.68 -22.61
CA SER A 344 23.35 -10.68 -21.87
C SER A 344 23.56 -11.95 -22.71
N LYS A 345 24.62 -12.70 -22.38
CA LYS A 345 24.96 -13.98 -23.04
C LYS A 345 24.10 -15.15 -22.56
N GLN A 346 23.08 -14.90 -21.75
CA GLN A 346 22.17 -15.92 -21.26
C GLN A 346 21.33 -16.50 -22.39
N SER A 347 20.89 -17.74 -22.24
CA SER A 347 19.97 -18.35 -23.19
C SER A 347 18.63 -17.60 -23.21
N MET A 348 17.90 -17.70 -24.33
CA MET A 348 16.57 -17.09 -24.45
C MET A 348 15.65 -17.49 -23.29
N GLY A 349 15.63 -18.78 -22.92
CA GLY A 349 14.81 -19.27 -21.81
C GLY A 349 15.14 -18.61 -20.46
N GLU A 350 16.42 -18.39 -20.17
CA GLU A 350 16.86 -17.70 -18.94
C GLU A 350 16.43 -16.23 -18.94
N LYS A 351 16.58 -15.53 -20.07
CA LYS A 351 16.11 -14.14 -20.22
C LYS A 351 14.59 -14.05 -20.02
N LEU A 352 13.83 -14.92 -20.69
CA LEU A 352 12.38 -14.97 -20.57
C LEU A 352 11.94 -15.18 -19.11
N TYR A 353 12.53 -16.18 -18.45
CA TYR A 353 12.25 -16.48 -17.06
C TYR A 353 12.58 -15.30 -16.14
N TYR A 354 13.76 -14.68 -16.32
CA TYR A 354 14.18 -13.54 -15.50
C TYR A 354 13.19 -12.37 -15.60
N TRP A 355 12.84 -11.95 -16.81
CA TRP A 355 11.95 -10.80 -17.01
C TRP A 355 10.48 -11.09 -16.69
N GLU A 356 10.03 -12.34 -16.86
CA GLU A 356 8.72 -12.78 -16.36
C GLU A 356 8.68 -12.78 -14.82
N MET A 357 9.72 -13.27 -14.15
CA MET A 357 9.79 -13.25 -12.68
C MET A 357 9.86 -11.83 -12.12
N LYS A 358 10.67 -10.95 -12.74
CA LYS A 358 10.77 -9.53 -12.38
C LYS A 358 9.50 -8.75 -12.71
N GLY A 359 8.66 -9.26 -13.62
CA GLY A 359 7.34 -8.70 -13.92
C GLY A 359 7.36 -7.49 -14.84
N ALA A 360 8.34 -7.43 -15.77
CA ALA A 360 8.36 -6.39 -16.79
C ALA A 360 7.04 -6.43 -17.62
N PRO A 361 6.28 -5.32 -17.72
CA PRO A 361 4.95 -5.32 -18.34
C PRO A 361 4.93 -5.85 -19.78
N ILE A 362 5.87 -5.39 -20.60
CA ILE A 362 5.97 -5.76 -22.01
C ILE A 362 7.37 -6.31 -22.30
N ARG A 363 7.40 -7.41 -23.04
CA ARG A 363 8.61 -7.92 -23.68
C ARG A 363 8.45 -7.81 -25.19
N ILE A 364 9.47 -7.28 -25.85
CA ILE A 364 9.55 -7.23 -27.32
C ILE A 364 10.69 -8.14 -27.76
N GLU A 365 10.37 -9.11 -28.61
CA GLU A 365 11.32 -10.04 -29.22
C GLU A 365 11.52 -9.60 -30.67
N LEU A 366 12.78 -9.38 -31.08
CA LEU A 366 13.12 -9.03 -32.46
C LEU A 366 14.22 -9.95 -33.00
N GLY A 367 13.91 -10.72 -34.02
CA GLY A 367 14.88 -11.54 -34.76
C GLY A 367 15.11 -11.04 -36.19
N PRO A 368 16.16 -11.52 -36.89
CA PRO A 368 16.45 -11.13 -38.27
C PRO A 368 15.27 -11.35 -39.23
N ARG A 369 14.51 -12.43 -39.02
CA ARG A 369 13.32 -12.73 -39.83
C ARG A 369 12.23 -11.67 -39.63
N ASP A 370 11.97 -11.28 -38.40
CA ASP A 370 10.91 -10.29 -38.10
C ASP A 370 11.34 -8.91 -38.59
N LEU A 371 12.62 -8.55 -38.40
CA LEU A 371 13.21 -7.33 -38.96
C LEU A 371 13.08 -7.25 -40.48
N GLN A 372 13.42 -8.33 -41.22
CA GLN A 372 13.27 -8.40 -42.68
C GLN A 372 11.82 -8.22 -43.14
N ASN A 373 10.86 -8.64 -42.32
CA ASN A 373 9.43 -8.49 -42.60
C ASN A 373 8.85 -7.19 -42.02
N ASN A 374 9.68 -6.26 -41.53
CA ASN A 374 9.28 -5.03 -40.85
C ASN A 374 8.35 -5.24 -39.65
N LYS A 375 8.52 -6.34 -38.92
CA LYS A 375 7.67 -6.76 -37.80
C LYS A 375 8.45 -6.96 -36.51
N PHE A 376 7.73 -7.00 -35.40
CA PHE A 376 8.24 -7.43 -34.09
C PHE A 376 7.21 -8.26 -33.35
N ILE A 377 7.67 -9.08 -32.40
CA ILE A 377 6.82 -9.84 -31.50
C ILE A 377 6.72 -9.10 -30.18
N LEU A 378 5.50 -8.94 -29.67
CA LEU A 378 5.20 -8.35 -28.37
C LEU A 378 4.52 -9.40 -27.48
N VAL A 379 4.89 -9.42 -26.21
CA VAL A 379 4.28 -10.26 -25.17
C VAL A 379 3.96 -9.41 -23.96
N CYS A 380 2.69 -9.33 -23.59
CA CYS A 380 2.22 -8.71 -22.36
C CYS A 380 2.36 -9.69 -21.18
N ARG A 381 2.91 -9.24 -20.06
CA ARG A 381 3.23 -10.09 -18.90
C ARG A 381 2.03 -10.75 -18.25
N ASP A 382 0.86 -10.10 -18.29
CA ASP A 382 -0.36 -10.60 -17.66
C ASP A 382 -1.04 -11.72 -18.47
N GLN A 383 -0.75 -11.84 -19.77
CA GLN A 383 -1.35 -12.84 -20.67
C GLN A 383 -0.36 -13.88 -21.18
N LEU A 384 0.90 -13.48 -21.40
CA LEU A 384 1.98 -14.30 -21.97
C LEU A 384 1.70 -14.82 -23.40
N GLU A 385 0.76 -14.19 -24.10
CA GLU A 385 0.44 -14.47 -25.50
C GLU A 385 1.36 -13.68 -26.44
N LYS A 386 1.83 -14.34 -27.51
CA LYS A 386 2.64 -13.70 -28.54
C LYS A 386 1.76 -13.02 -29.57
N GLN A 387 1.99 -11.72 -29.76
CA GLN A 387 1.33 -10.91 -30.78
C GLN A 387 2.38 -10.33 -31.72
N THR A 388 2.05 -10.19 -33.00
CA THR A 388 2.97 -9.66 -34.02
C THR A 388 2.45 -8.34 -34.55
N PHE A 389 3.31 -7.32 -34.60
CA PHE A 389 2.96 -5.96 -35.02
C PHE A 389 4.00 -5.41 -35.99
N GLU A 390 3.61 -4.36 -36.73
CA GLU A 390 4.48 -3.64 -37.66
C GLU A 390 5.43 -2.69 -36.91
N LEU A 391 6.72 -2.70 -37.25
CA LEU A 391 7.76 -1.87 -36.64
C LEU A 391 7.48 -0.37 -36.78
N ALA A 392 6.76 0.04 -37.82
CA ALA A 392 6.40 1.43 -38.07
C ALA A 392 5.58 2.05 -36.93
N ASN A 393 4.76 1.24 -36.25
CA ASN A 393 3.79 1.69 -35.24
C ASN A 393 4.18 1.28 -33.82
N ILE A 394 5.46 0.96 -33.58
CA ILE A 394 5.92 0.38 -32.30
C ILE A 394 5.56 1.26 -31.09
N VAL A 395 5.64 2.58 -31.24
CA VAL A 395 5.39 3.51 -30.14
C VAL A 395 3.92 3.47 -29.75
N GLU A 396 3.04 3.62 -30.73
CA GLU A 396 1.59 3.61 -30.56
C GLU A 396 1.13 2.27 -29.97
N VAL A 397 1.62 1.16 -30.53
CA VAL A 397 1.31 -0.19 -30.06
C VAL A 397 1.75 -0.37 -28.61
N VAL A 398 2.97 0.03 -28.24
CA VAL A 398 3.44 -0.12 -26.85
C VAL A 398 2.60 0.70 -25.88
N GLN A 399 2.25 1.94 -26.22
CA GLN A 399 1.40 2.78 -25.37
C GLN A 399 0.01 2.17 -25.19
N GLU A 400 -0.60 1.71 -26.28
CA GLU A 400 -1.90 1.04 -26.24
C GLU A 400 -1.84 -0.25 -25.40
N GLN A 401 -0.83 -1.10 -25.60
CA GLN A 401 -0.70 -2.35 -24.86
C GLN A 401 -0.47 -2.15 -23.36
N LEU A 402 0.28 -1.11 -22.95
CA LEU A 402 0.42 -0.76 -21.54
C LEU A 402 -0.92 -0.31 -20.93
N GLN A 403 -1.72 0.45 -21.68
CA GLN A 403 -3.03 0.90 -21.24
C GLN A 403 -4.03 -0.26 -21.13
N LEU A 404 -4.12 -1.11 -22.15
CA LEU A 404 -4.97 -2.31 -22.15
C LEU A 404 -4.57 -3.27 -21.02
N MET A 405 -3.26 -3.41 -20.74
CA MET A 405 -2.79 -4.18 -19.60
C MET A 405 -3.29 -3.59 -18.27
N LYS A 406 -3.21 -2.26 -18.07
CA LYS A 406 -3.77 -1.61 -16.87
C LYS A 406 -5.26 -1.93 -16.69
N GLU A 407 -6.03 -1.86 -17.77
CA GLU A 407 -7.48 -2.14 -17.75
C GLU A 407 -7.79 -3.59 -17.36
N ARG A 408 -7.09 -4.56 -17.97
CA ARG A 408 -7.24 -5.99 -17.61
C ARG A 408 -6.84 -6.27 -16.17
N MET A 409 -5.74 -5.68 -15.71
CA MET A 409 -5.28 -5.81 -14.32
C MET A 409 -6.31 -5.25 -13.34
N ARG A 410 -6.85 -4.06 -13.63
CA ARG A 410 -7.88 -3.42 -12.79
C ARG A 410 -9.15 -4.25 -12.73
N ALA A 411 -9.67 -4.69 -13.88
CA ALA A 411 -10.86 -5.53 -13.94
C ALA A 411 -10.68 -6.83 -13.12
N LYS A 412 -9.53 -7.50 -13.25
CA LYS A 412 -9.21 -8.70 -12.49
C LYS A 412 -9.12 -8.44 -10.98
N ALA A 413 -8.51 -7.34 -10.56
CA ALA A 413 -8.39 -6.99 -9.15
C ALA A 413 -9.73 -6.58 -8.52
N VAL A 414 -10.58 -5.87 -9.25
CA VAL A 414 -11.96 -5.53 -8.82
C VAL A 414 -12.78 -6.80 -8.65
N GLN A 415 -12.75 -7.71 -9.63
CA GLN A 415 -13.44 -8.99 -9.51
C GLN A 415 -12.93 -9.79 -8.30
N PHE A 416 -11.60 -9.87 -8.11
CA PHE A 416 -11.02 -10.54 -6.96
C PHE A 416 -11.51 -9.96 -5.62
N HIS A 417 -11.65 -8.63 -5.53
CA HIS A 417 -12.17 -7.99 -4.32
C HIS A 417 -13.66 -8.32 -4.09
N GLN A 418 -14.48 -8.22 -5.14
CA GLN A 418 -15.91 -8.52 -5.08
C GLN A 418 -16.16 -9.99 -4.70
N ASP A 419 -15.40 -10.92 -5.26
CA ASP A 419 -15.49 -12.35 -4.94
C ASP A 419 -15.14 -12.64 -3.47
N ARG A 420 -14.42 -11.73 -2.80
CA ARG A 420 -13.98 -11.84 -1.40
C ARG A 420 -14.83 -11.03 -0.43
N GLU A 421 -15.97 -10.50 -0.87
CA GLU A 421 -17.00 -9.95 0.00
C GLU A 421 -18.18 -10.94 0.03
N THR A 422 -18.74 -11.22 1.21
CA THR A 422 -19.89 -12.14 1.33
C THR A 422 -20.83 -11.64 2.39
N VAL A 423 -22.10 -11.47 2.03
CA VAL A 423 -23.16 -11.11 2.97
C VAL A 423 -23.50 -12.32 3.83
N CYS A 424 -23.47 -12.16 5.15
CA CYS A 424 -23.82 -13.19 6.12
C CYS A 424 -24.94 -12.68 7.02
N LYS A 425 -25.96 -13.51 7.24
CA LYS A 425 -27.14 -13.22 8.08
C LYS A 425 -27.19 -14.06 9.35
N THR A 426 -26.25 -15.00 9.52
CA THR A 426 -26.12 -15.83 10.73
C THR A 426 -24.66 -15.90 11.18
N MET A 427 -24.41 -16.22 12.45
CA MET A 427 -23.03 -16.38 12.95
C MET A 427 -22.33 -17.60 12.33
N GLU A 428 -23.08 -18.63 11.98
CA GLU A 428 -22.58 -19.83 11.32
C GLU A 428 -22.00 -19.48 9.94
N GLU A 429 -22.72 -18.66 9.16
CA GLU A 429 -22.24 -18.14 7.87
C GLU A 429 -20.96 -17.29 8.04
N VAL A 430 -20.90 -16.44 9.07
CA VAL A 430 -19.70 -15.64 9.35
C VAL A 430 -18.49 -16.55 9.64
N VAL A 431 -18.67 -17.56 10.49
CA VAL A 431 -17.60 -18.52 10.80
C VAL A 431 -17.17 -19.27 9.54
N GLU A 432 -18.11 -19.72 8.72
CA GLU A 432 -17.81 -20.43 7.48
C GLU A 432 -17.03 -19.55 6.49
N VAL A 433 -17.48 -18.32 6.25
CA VAL A 433 -16.80 -17.38 5.35
C VAL A 433 -15.40 -17.09 5.85
N ILE A 434 -15.22 -16.74 7.13
CA ILE A 434 -13.91 -16.37 7.68
C ILE A 434 -12.93 -17.55 7.68
N THR A 435 -13.40 -18.77 7.92
CA THR A 435 -12.52 -19.95 8.05
C THR A 435 -12.20 -20.63 6.73
N LYS A 436 -13.16 -20.71 5.80
CA LYS A 436 -13.01 -21.45 4.54
C LYS A 436 -12.68 -20.55 3.35
N LYS A 437 -13.32 -19.37 3.27
CA LYS A 437 -13.20 -18.46 2.12
C LYS A 437 -12.20 -17.34 2.38
N GLY A 438 -12.20 -16.74 3.57
CA GLY A 438 -11.50 -15.50 3.87
C GLY A 438 -12.08 -14.30 3.12
N GLY A 439 -11.47 -13.13 3.32
CA GLY A 439 -12.00 -11.84 2.87
C GLY A 439 -12.92 -11.21 3.91
N PHE A 440 -13.96 -10.53 3.44
CA PHE A 440 -14.95 -9.85 4.27
C PHE A 440 -16.24 -10.65 4.41
N ALA A 441 -16.67 -10.84 5.65
CA ALA A 441 -18.05 -11.15 5.98
C ALA A 441 -18.79 -9.85 6.31
N LYS A 442 -19.74 -9.46 5.44
CA LYS A 442 -20.61 -8.30 5.61
C LYS A 442 -21.86 -8.72 6.38
N ILE A 443 -22.07 -8.13 7.55
CA ILE A 443 -23.10 -8.58 8.50
C ILE A 443 -24.07 -7.45 8.88
N PRO A 444 -25.36 -7.74 9.09
CA PRO A 444 -26.24 -6.83 9.80
C PRO A 444 -25.81 -6.75 11.27
N PHE A 445 -25.61 -5.53 11.77
CA PHE A 445 -25.13 -5.28 13.14
C PHE A 445 -25.96 -4.18 13.82
N PHE A 446 -26.16 -4.30 15.14
CA PHE A 446 -27.16 -3.51 15.85
C PHE A 446 -26.80 -2.03 15.96
N SER A 447 -25.52 -1.71 16.24
CA SER A 447 -24.95 -0.36 16.18
C SER A 447 -23.44 -0.42 16.39
N MET A 448 -22.74 0.70 16.21
CA MET A 448 -21.33 0.87 16.62
C MET A 448 -21.17 1.53 17.99
N GLY A 449 -22.23 1.58 18.78
CA GLY A 449 -22.29 2.26 20.07
C GLY A 449 -22.07 1.33 21.27
N GLU A 450 -22.82 1.57 22.34
CA GLU A 450 -22.75 0.80 23.58
C GLU A 450 -23.03 -0.70 23.35
N GLY A 451 -22.20 -1.57 23.94
CA GLY A 451 -22.30 -3.03 23.80
C GLY A 451 -21.66 -3.61 22.53
N ALA A 452 -21.21 -2.76 21.59
CA ALA A 452 -20.74 -3.21 20.28
C ALA A 452 -19.37 -3.91 20.37
N LYS A 453 -18.49 -3.43 21.24
CA LYS A 453 -17.18 -4.04 21.50
C LYS A 453 -17.32 -5.42 22.14
N GLU A 454 -18.24 -5.57 23.07
CA GLU A 454 -18.54 -6.86 23.71
C GLU A 454 -19.09 -7.86 22.70
N ALA A 455 -19.95 -7.41 21.79
CA ALA A 455 -20.46 -8.23 20.69
C ALA A 455 -19.36 -8.58 19.66
N GLU A 456 -18.39 -7.69 19.40
CA GLU A 456 -17.21 -8.02 18.59
C GLU A 456 -16.37 -9.12 19.25
N GLU A 457 -16.15 -9.08 20.57
CA GLU A 457 -15.37 -10.12 21.25
C GLU A 457 -16.01 -11.52 21.07
N ILE A 458 -17.34 -11.62 20.93
CA ILE A 458 -18.02 -12.87 20.56
C ILE A 458 -17.62 -13.33 19.15
N ILE A 459 -17.62 -12.41 18.18
CA ILE A 459 -17.16 -12.69 16.80
C ILE A 459 -15.71 -13.15 16.83
N LYS A 460 -14.84 -12.44 17.55
CA LYS A 460 -13.41 -12.74 17.65
C LYS A 460 -13.14 -14.13 18.21
N ASN A 461 -13.85 -14.50 19.27
CA ASN A 461 -13.75 -15.83 19.89
C ASN A 461 -14.25 -16.94 18.95
N LYS A 462 -15.37 -16.73 18.24
CA LYS A 462 -15.93 -17.74 17.33
C LYS A 462 -15.19 -17.85 15.99
N CYS A 463 -14.58 -16.77 15.51
CA CYS A 463 -14.02 -16.68 14.16
C CYS A 463 -12.47 -16.73 14.13
N GLY A 464 -11.84 -17.14 15.24
CA GLY A 464 -10.40 -17.33 15.33
C GLY A 464 -9.62 -16.02 15.18
N GLY A 465 -10.06 -14.97 15.89
CA GLY A 465 -9.41 -13.67 15.91
C GLY A 465 -9.80 -12.73 14.76
N ALA A 466 -10.88 -13.01 14.02
CA ALA A 466 -11.46 -12.02 13.12
C ALA A 466 -12.19 -10.95 13.91
N GLU A 467 -12.18 -9.72 13.40
CA GLU A 467 -12.65 -8.54 14.13
C GLU A 467 -13.51 -7.67 13.22
N ILE A 468 -14.32 -6.80 13.83
CA ILE A 468 -15.11 -5.82 13.09
C ILE A 468 -14.14 -4.76 12.60
N ARG A 469 -13.89 -4.76 11.30
CA ARG A 469 -13.04 -3.78 10.64
C ARG A 469 -13.68 -2.40 10.57
N GLY A 470 -15.01 -2.35 10.48
CA GLY A 470 -15.75 -1.10 10.39
C GLY A 470 -17.07 -1.24 9.66
N TYR A 471 -17.59 -0.10 9.22
CA TYR A 471 -18.84 0.03 8.46
C TYR A 471 -18.72 1.22 7.51
N TRP A 472 -19.65 1.38 6.56
CA TRP A 472 -19.76 2.60 5.78
C TRP A 472 -21.01 3.36 6.20
N PRO A 473 -20.91 4.60 6.72
CA PRO A 473 -22.07 5.33 7.27
C PRO A 473 -23.23 5.52 6.29
N ASP A 474 -22.94 5.68 5.00
CA ASP A 474 -23.99 5.86 3.97
C ASP A 474 -24.76 4.57 3.67
N GLU A 475 -24.27 3.42 4.16
CA GLU A 475 -24.91 2.13 3.94
C GLU A 475 -25.78 1.72 5.14
N VAL A 476 -27.06 2.09 5.08
CA VAL A 476 -28.04 1.76 6.12
C VAL A 476 -28.47 0.28 6.03
N CYS A 477 -28.55 -0.39 7.18
CA CYS A 477 -29.08 -1.75 7.28
C CYS A 477 -30.51 -1.71 7.81
N GLU A 478 -31.50 -1.87 6.93
CA GLU A 478 -32.91 -1.89 7.29
C GLU A 478 -33.49 -3.30 7.28
N ASN A 479 -34.51 -3.54 8.10
CA ASN A 479 -35.28 -4.80 8.14
C ASN A 479 -34.43 -6.06 8.35
N GLN A 480 -33.30 -5.94 9.05
CA GLN A 480 -32.46 -7.06 9.47
C GLN A 480 -32.30 -7.07 10.99
N VAL A 481 -31.87 -8.20 11.52
CA VAL A 481 -31.48 -8.35 12.93
C VAL A 481 -29.98 -8.59 13.01
N CYS A 482 -29.36 -8.11 14.08
CA CYS A 482 -27.94 -8.31 14.33
C CYS A 482 -27.62 -9.79 14.46
N VAL A 483 -26.62 -10.25 13.71
CA VAL A 483 -26.19 -11.66 13.72
C VAL A 483 -25.72 -12.13 15.11
N VAL A 484 -25.24 -11.22 15.95
CA VAL A 484 -24.71 -11.56 17.29
C VAL A 484 -25.78 -11.48 18.37
N THR A 485 -26.61 -10.42 18.35
CA THR A 485 -27.48 -10.07 19.49
C THR A 485 -28.97 -10.22 19.22
N ALA A 486 -29.36 -10.49 17.97
CA ALA A 486 -30.75 -10.50 17.48
C ALA A 486 -31.52 -9.18 17.66
N LYS A 487 -30.89 -8.11 18.15
CA LYS A 487 -31.45 -6.75 18.17
C LYS A 487 -31.65 -6.23 16.73
N PRO A 488 -32.53 -5.24 16.50
CA PRO A 488 -32.63 -4.58 15.20
C PRO A 488 -31.27 -4.08 14.71
N ALA A 489 -30.91 -4.39 13.47
CA ALA A 489 -29.70 -3.91 12.84
C ALA A 489 -29.88 -2.45 12.38
N THR A 490 -28.81 -1.66 12.45
CA THR A 490 -28.78 -0.29 11.92
C THR A 490 -27.64 -0.07 10.94
N VAL A 491 -26.60 -0.91 10.97
CA VAL A 491 -25.41 -0.78 10.12
C VAL A 491 -25.02 -2.11 9.50
N TRP A 492 -24.42 -2.04 8.31
CA TRP A 492 -23.67 -3.15 7.72
C TRP A 492 -22.22 -3.11 8.20
N ALA A 493 -21.87 -4.02 9.10
CA ALA A 493 -20.50 -4.16 9.60
C ALA A 493 -19.71 -5.14 8.75
N TYR A 494 -18.40 -4.90 8.65
CA TYR A 494 -17.46 -5.72 7.90
C TYR A 494 -16.53 -6.46 8.85
N VAL A 495 -16.59 -7.78 8.84
CA VAL A 495 -15.74 -8.66 9.66
C VAL A 495 -14.68 -9.29 8.78
N ALA A 496 -13.42 -9.27 9.23
CA ALA A 496 -12.34 -9.93 8.53
C ALA A 496 -11.19 -10.30 9.48
N ARG A 497 -10.30 -11.20 9.03
CA ARG A 497 -8.99 -11.41 9.68
C ARG A 497 -8.00 -10.37 9.19
N ALA A 498 -7.42 -9.60 10.09
CA ALA A 498 -6.39 -8.62 9.76
C ALA A 498 -4.97 -9.24 9.70
N TYR A 499 -4.04 -8.49 9.10
CA TYR A 499 -2.60 -8.78 9.09
C TYR A 499 -1.88 -8.47 10.38
#